data_AF-A0A317XBA9-F1
#
_entry.id   AF-A0A317XBA9-F1
#
_cell.length_a   1.000
_cell.length_b   1.000
_cell.length_c   1.000
_cell.angle_alpha   90.00
_cell.angle_beta   90.00
_cell.angle_gamma   90.00
#
_symmetry.space_group_name_H-M   'P 1'
#
loop_
_entity.id
_entity.type
_entity.pdbx_description
1 polymer ?
#
loop_
_entity_poly.entity_id
_entity_poly.type
_entity_poly.pdbx_seq_one_letter_code
_entity_poly.pdbx_strand_id
1 'polypeptide(L)'
;PPAPKSCTCGTNTTTALSLNCKYDSLAAAWLPPHCRDDALTAEFDRSGPGPNGTWTYYADDHHTIPMSVEEVAMLANNQSARVKMTREWHVVHCLFYWRKMVRIRDRVVGGEEVLLEPSFDNEEHVRHCVGVVLGESWGTEARVALVT
;
A
#
# COMPACT_ATOMS: atom_id res chain seq x y z
N PRO A 1 5.07 -27.89 12.43
CA PRO A 1 5.24 -26.45 12.12
C PRO A 1 3.95 -25.67 12.43
N PRO A 2 4.01 -24.50 13.09
CA PRO A 2 2.84 -23.63 13.14
C PRO A 2 2.42 -23.25 11.71
N ALA A 3 1.12 -23.08 11.48
CA ALA A 3 0.61 -22.65 10.19
C ALA A 3 1.18 -21.26 9.84
N PRO A 4 1.52 -20.98 8.57
CA PRO A 4 1.95 -19.65 8.17
C PRO A 4 0.86 -18.65 8.52
N LYS A 5 1.23 -17.53 9.15
CA LYS A 5 0.29 -16.43 9.43
C LYS A 5 -0.23 -15.88 8.09
N SER A 6 -1.54 -15.65 7.96
CA SER A 6 -2.09 -15.02 6.74
C SER A 6 -2.13 -13.50 6.89
N CYS A 7 -2.03 -12.74 5.81
CA CYS A 7 -2.25 -11.29 5.81
C CYS A 7 -3.74 -10.89 5.76
N THR A 8 -4.67 -11.84 5.96
CA THR A 8 -6.12 -11.62 5.88
C THR A 8 -6.63 -10.56 6.89
N CYS A 9 -7.47 -9.65 6.40
CA CYS A 9 -8.17 -8.60 7.15
C CYS A 9 -9.69 -8.58 6.90
N GLY A 10 -10.26 -9.67 6.37
CA GLY A 10 -11.70 -9.78 6.12
C GLY A 10 -12.14 -9.03 4.87
N THR A 11 -13.45 -8.79 4.74
CA THR A 11 -14.07 -8.30 3.48
C THR A 11 -14.57 -6.86 3.55
N ASN A 12 -14.44 -6.19 4.68
CA ASN A 12 -14.80 -4.79 4.89
C ASN A 12 -13.96 -4.16 6.01
N THR A 13 -13.92 -2.84 6.09
CA THR A 13 -13.10 -2.11 7.08
C THR A 13 -13.51 -2.38 8.52
N THR A 14 -14.80 -2.65 8.79
CA THR A 14 -15.28 -2.99 10.14
C THR A 14 -14.69 -4.32 10.62
N THR A 15 -14.70 -5.34 9.76
CA THR A 15 -14.06 -6.63 10.05
C THR A 15 -12.54 -6.47 10.17
N ALA A 16 -11.90 -5.68 9.30
CA ALA A 16 -10.47 -5.40 9.37
C ALA A 16 -10.06 -4.82 10.73
N LEU A 17 -10.81 -3.82 11.23
CA LEU A 17 -10.59 -3.24 12.55
C LEU A 17 -10.76 -4.29 13.67
N SER A 18 -11.78 -5.15 13.59
CA SER A 18 -11.97 -6.24 14.58
C SER A 18 -10.86 -7.28 14.57
N LEU A 19 -10.15 -7.43 13.44
CA LEU A 19 -9.00 -8.31 13.28
C LEU A 19 -7.67 -7.61 13.58
N ASN A 20 -7.71 -6.42 14.18
CA ASN A 20 -6.55 -5.60 14.51
C ASN A 20 -5.71 -5.20 13.27
N CYS A 21 -6.36 -5.10 12.12
CA CYS A 21 -5.72 -4.57 10.92
C CYS A 21 -5.75 -3.05 10.90
N LYS A 22 -4.76 -2.48 10.22
CA LYS A 22 -4.62 -1.04 10.00
C LYS A 22 -4.38 -0.77 8.51
N TYR A 23 -4.90 0.35 8.01
CA TYR A 23 -4.59 0.83 6.68
C TYR A 23 -3.10 1.15 6.54
N ASP A 24 -2.46 0.60 5.52
CA ASP A 24 -1.08 0.84 5.13
C ASP A 24 -1.08 1.63 3.81
N SER A 25 -0.62 2.87 3.86
CA SER A 25 -0.56 3.79 2.71
C SER A 25 0.45 3.36 1.67
N LEU A 26 1.55 2.72 2.06
CA LEU A 26 2.51 2.14 1.14
C LEU A 26 1.85 0.98 0.38
N ALA A 27 1.17 0.08 1.09
CA ALA A 27 0.47 -1.05 0.47
C ALA A 27 -0.84 -0.72 -0.22
N ALA A 28 -1.39 0.47 0.03
CA ALA A 28 -2.78 0.81 -0.27
C ALA A 28 -3.75 -0.31 0.17
N ALA A 29 -3.54 -0.88 1.37
CA ALA A 29 -4.26 -2.05 1.83
C ALA A 29 -4.46 -2.06 3.35
N TRP A 30 -5.50 -2.76 3.80
CA TRP A 30 -5.66 -3.11 5.22
C TRP A 30 -4.85 -4.37 5.51
N LEU A 31 -3.90 -4.26 6.45
CA LEU A 31 -2.96 -5.34 6.79
C LEU A 31 -2.88 -5.56 8.31
N PRO A 32 -2.67 -6.80 8.77
CA PRO A 32 -2.41 -7.10 10.18
C PRO A 32 -0.96 -6.71 10.55
N PRO A 33 -0.62 -6.61 11.85
CA PRO A 33 0.70 -6.18 12.29
C PRO A 33 1.86 -6.98 11.68
N HIS A 34 1.71 -8.31 11.53
CA HIS A 34 2.75 -9.18 10.98
C HIS A 34 2.90 -9.10 9.45
N CYS A 35 2.19 -8.20 8.75
CA CYS A 35 2.41 -7.93 7.32
C CYS A 35 2.78 -6.47 7.03
N ARG A 36 3.03 -5.68 8.09
CA ARG A 36 3.34 -4.26 8.01
C ARG A 36 4.80 -4.00 8.36
N ASP A 37 5.40 -3.01 7.71
CA ASP A 37 6.65 -2.39 8.15
C ASP A 37 6.34 -0.91 8.41
N ASP A 38 5.79 -0.64 9.60
CA ASP A 38 5.29 0.70 9.96
C ASP A 38 6.39 1.79 9.86
N ALA A 39 7.65 1.41 10.09
CA ALA A 39 8.77 2.35 9.95
C ALA A 39 9.01 2.71 8.48
N LEU A 40 8.97 1.72 7.58
CA LEU A 40 9.11 1.96 6.14
C LEU A 40 7.90 2.71 5.57
N THR A 41 6.68 2.37 5.98
CA THR A 41 5.45 3.07 5.58
C THR A 41 5.49 4.54 6.05
N ALA A 42 5.93 4.80 7.29
CA ALA A 42 6.07 6.17 7.77
C ALA A 42 7.15 6.97 7.01
N GLU A 43 8.24 6.31 6.57
CA GLU A 43 9.23 6.94 5.69
C GLU A 43 8.64 7.26 4.31
N PHE A 44 7.87 6.33 3.74
CA PHE A 44 7.15 6.55 2.49
C PHE A 44 6.22 7.75 2.60
N ASP A 45 5.43 7.86 3.68
CA ASP A 45 4.48 8.95 3.93
C ASP A 45 5.12 10.35 4.02
N ARG A 46 6.45 10.42 4.18
CA ARG A 46 7.25 11.65 4.22
C ARG A 46 8.13 11.84 2.97
N SER A 47 7.92 11.05 1.92
CA SER A 47 8.72 11.08 0.69
C SER A 47 8.01 11.76 -0.49
N GLY A 48 6.82 12.33 -0.27
CA GLY A 48 6.04 13.04 -1.27
C GLY A 48 6.42 14.51 -1.45
N PRO A 49 5.90 15.16 -2.50
CA PRO A 49 6.24 16.55 -2.84
C PRO A 49 5.47 17.58 -1.99
N GLY A 50 4.51 17.17 -1.17
CA GLY A 50 3.70 18.05 -0.34
C GLY A 50 4.42 18.56 0.91
N PRO A 51 3.78 19.44 1.70
CA PRO A 51 4.31 19.93 2.96
C PRO A 51 4.73 18.78 3.90
N ASN A 52 5.90 18.86 4.51
CA ASN A 52 6.47 17.81 5.36
C ASN A 52 6.62 16.43 4.68
N GLY A 53 6.68 16.41 3.34
CA GLY A 53 6.86 15.20 2.57
C GLY A 53 5.57 14.41 2.32
N THR A 54 4.39 15.01 2.49
CA THR A 54 3.11 14.29 2.34
C THR A 54 2.78 13.99 0.88
N TRP A 55 2.11 12.87 0.66
CA TRP A 55 1.44 12.56 -0.61
C TRP A 55 0.06 13.19 -0.70
N THR A 56 -0.42 13.43 -1.93
CA THR A 56 -1.80 13.85 -2.19
C THR A 56 -2.49 12.78 -3.03
N TYR A 57 -3.71 12.43 -2.60
CA TYR A 57 -4.60 11.48 -3.25
C TYR A 57 -5.82 12.23 -3.78
N TYR A 58 -6.43 11.71 -4.85
CA TYR A 58 -7.56 12.37 -5.49
C TYR A 58 -8.69 11.40 -5.80
N ALA A 59 -9.91 11.92 -5.80
CA ALA A 59 -11.11 11.18 -6.18
C ALA A 59 -11.34 11.17 -7.70
N ASP A 60 -10.64 12.02 -8.47
CA ASP A 60 -10.89 12.28 -9.88
C ASP A 60 -9.63 12.24 -10.76
N ASP A 61 -9.84 11.91 -12.04
CA ASP A 61 -8.81 11.84 -13.09
C ASP A 61 -8.27 13.20 -13.54
N HIS A 62 -8.64 14.31 -12.91
CA HIS A 62 -8.00 15.59 -13.18
C HIS A 62 -7.19 16.10 -11.98
N HIS A 63 -7.08 15.29 -10.92
CA HIS A 63 -6.42 15.65 -9.66
C HIS A 63 -6.93 16.97 -9.09
N THR A 64 -8.25 17.15 -9.09
CA THR A 64 -8.90 18.39 -8.62
C THR A 64 -9.62 18.23 -7.28
N ILE A 65 -9.98 17.00 -6.90
CA ILE A 65 -10.73 16.67 -5.69
C ILE A 65 -9.80 15.90 -4.75
N PRO A 66 -9.09 16.57 -3.83
CA PRO A 66 -8.17 15.90 -2.91
C PRO A 66 -8.92 15.03 -1.91
N MET A 67 -8.25 13.96 -1.45
CA MET A 67 -8.74 13.04 -0.42
C MET A 67 -7.76 12.98 0.75
N SER A 68 -8.31 12.89 1.96
CA SER A 68 -7.58 12.48 3.16
C SER A 68 -7.20 11.00 3.10
N VAL A 69 -6.18 10.62 3.88
CA VAL A 69 -5.75 9.21 3.99
C VAL A 69 -6.88 8.34 4.55
N GLU A 70 -7.68 8.89 5.46
CA GLU A 70 -8.85 8.23 6.04
C GLU A 70 -9.93 7.96 4.99
N GLU A 71 -10.22 8.92 4.10
CA GLU A 71 -11.17 8.71 2.99
C GLU A 71 -10.65 7.65 2.01
N VAL A 72 -9.35 7.67 1.68
CA VAL A 72 -8.73 6.65 0.84
C VAL A 72 -8.87 5.27 1.49
N ALA A 73 -8.54 5.13 2.78
CA ALA A 73 -8.66 3.87 3.51
C ALA A 73 -10.06 3.26 3.45
N MET A 74 -11.10 4.11 3.45
CA MET A 74 -12.50 3.69 3.40
C MET A 74 -12.96 3.22 2.02
N LEU A 75 -12.23 3.54 0.94
CA LEU A 75 -12.50 3.00 -0.40
C LEU A 75 -12.42 1.47 -0.45
N ALA A 76 -11.77 0.83 0.53
CA ALA A 76 -11.72 -0.62 0.64
C ALA A 76 -13.11 -1.28 0.67
N ASN A 77 -14.13 -0.58 1.19
CA ASN A 77 -15.51 -1.07 1.22
C ASN A 77 -16.20 -1.06 -0.16
N ASN A 78 -15.56 -0.49 -1.19
CA ASN A 78 -16.06 -0.47 -2.56
C ASN A 78 -14.96 -0.94 -3.52
N GLN A 79 -15.02 -2.22 -3.92
CA GLN A 79 -14.03 -2.85 -4.80
C GLN A 79 -13.95 -2.21 -6.21
N SER A 80 -14.97 -1.46 -6.61
CA SER A 80 -15.00 -0.71 -7.87
C SER A 80 -14.39 0.69 -7.74
N ALA A 81 -14.23 1.20 -6.51
CA ALA A 81 -13.60 2.49 -6.30
C ALA A 81 -12.11 2.45 -6.64
N ARG A 82 -11.60 3.59 -7.09
CA ARG A 82 -10.19 3.82 -7.36
C ARG A 82 -9.80 5.14 -6.73
N VAL A 83 -8.67 5.16 -6.04
CA VAL A 83 -7.98 6.41 -5.71
C VAL A 83 -7.08 6.79 -6.87
N LYS A 84 -6.89 8.09 -7.11
CA LYS A 84 -5.96 8.64 -8.11
C LYS A 84 -4.76 9.28 -7.41
N MET A 85 -3.59 9.18 -8.01
CA MET A 85 -2.32 9.65 -7.45
C MET A 85 -1.37 10.07 -8.57
N THR A 86 -0.34 10.84 -8.24
CA THR A 86 0.69 11.23 -9.22
C THR A 86 1.49 10.01 -9.68
N ARG A 87 2.11 10.11 -10.86
CA ARG A 87 3.08 9.09 -11.32
C ARG A 87 4.27 8.98 -10.35
N GLU A 88 4.72 10.10 -9.79
CA GLU A 88 5.81 10.14 -8.82
C GLU A 88 5.51 9.25 -7.60
N TRP A 89 4.29 9.35 -7.04
CA TRP A 89 3.84 8.47 -5.96
C TRP A 89 4.04 7.00 -6.32
N HIS A 90 3.62 6.60 -7.53
CA HIS A 90 3.64 5.20 -7.95
C HIS A 90 5.07 4.69 -8.19
N VAL A 91 5.94 5.51 -8.77
CA VAL A 91 7.36 5.17 -8.93
C VAL A 91 8.03 5.00 -7.57
N VAL A 92 7.79 5.91 -6.62
CA VAL A 92 8.36 5.81 -5.27
C VAL A 92 7.78 4.59 -4.54
N HIS A 93 6.48 4.32 -4.66
CA HIS A 93 5.84 3.12 -4.13
C HIS A 93 6.56 1.84 -4.60
N CYS A 94 6.88 1.72 -5.90
CA CYS A 94 7.61 0.56 -6.43
C CYS A 94 8.98 0.38 -5.77
N LEU A 95 9.74 1.47 -5.60
CA LEU A 95 11.07 1.42 -4.97
C LEU A 95 10.98 1.10 -3.47
N PHE A 96 9.97 1.60 -2.78
CA PHE A 96 9.72 1.28 -1.37
C PHE A 96 9.25 -0.17 -1.19
N TYR A 97 8.47 -0.72 -2.12
CA TYR A 97 8.12 -2.14 -2.09
C TYR A 97 9.32 -3.05 -2.29
N TRP A 98 10.24 -2.68 -3.17
CA TRP A 98 11.51 -3.40 -3.27
C TRP A 98 12.29 -3.37 -1.96
N ARG A 99 12.33 -2.23 -1.25
CA ARG A 99 12.91 -2.14 0.10
C ARG A 99 12.17 -3.03 1.11
N LYS A 100 10.83 -3.08 1.08
CA LYS A 100 10.01 -3.95 1.94
C LYS A 100 10.38 -5.43 1.72
N MET A 101 10.48 -5.86 0.46
CA MET A 101 10.89 -7.22 0.08
C MET A 101 12.26 -7.59 0.67
N VAL A 102 13.25 -6.71 0.56
CA VAL A 102 14.60 -6.94 1.13
C VAL A 102 14.56 -7.02 2.66
N ARG A 103 13.86 -6.09 3.33
CA ARG A 103 13.77 -6.04 4.80
C ARG A 103 13.09 -7.27 5.39
N ILE A 104 12.04 -7.75 4.74
CA ILE A 104 11.32 -8.98 5.11
C ILE A 104 12.21 -10.21 4.92
N ARG A 105 12.89 -10.34 3.77
CA ARG A 105 13.80 -11.46 3.48
C ARG A 105 14.90 -11.55 4.52
N ASP A 106 15.48 -10.42 4.88
CA ASP A 106 16.63 -10.37 5.80
C ASP A 106 16.18 -10.47 7.28
N ARG A 107 14.88 -10.64 7.58
CA ARG A 107 14.26 -10.75 8.91
C ARG A 107 14.63 -9.62 9.88
N VAL A 108 14.99 -8.45 9.35
CA VAL A 108 15.51 -7.32 10.14
C VAL A 108 14.40 -6.52 10.83
N VAL A 109 13.13 -6.85 10.60
CA VAL A 109 12.02 -6.18 11.30
C VAL A 109 11.84 -6.77 12.70
N GLY A 110 12.62 -6.27 13.66
CA GLY A 110 12.35 -6.44 15.10
C GLY A 110 12.42 -7.87 15.66
N GLY A 111 12.94 -8.85 14.90
CA GLY A 111 12.97 -10.26 15.32
C GLY A 111 11.66 -11.01 15.12
N GLU A 112 10.67 -10.41 14.46
CA GLU A 112 9.42 -11.07 14.07
C GLU A 112 9.40 -11.41 12.57
N GLU A 113 8.71 -12.50 12.22
CA GLU A 113 8.47 -12.89 10.83
C GLU A 113 7.39 -11.98 10.25
N VAL A 114 7.81 -10.89 9.62
CA VAL A 114 6.93 -10.07 8.78
C VAL A 114 6.74 -10.76 7.44
N LEU A 115 5.51 -10.82 6.96
CA LEU A 115 5.16 -11.45 5.69
C LEU A 115 4.86 -10.37 4.64
N LEU A 116 5.20 -10.68 3.39
CA LEU A 116 4.75 -9.88 2.26
C LEU A 116 3.37 -10.38 1.85
N GLU A 117 2.42 -9.47 1.70
CA GLU A 117 1.07 -9.82 1.27
C GLU A 117 1.05 -10.29 -0.20
N PRO A 118 0.22 -11.30 -0.56
CA PRO A 118 0.28 -11.95 -1.87
C PRO A 118 0.09 -11.02 -3.07
N SER A 119 -0.63 -9.91 -2.89
CA SER A 119 -0.88 -8.93 -3.96
C SER A 119 0.38 -8.28 -4.51
N PHE A 120 1.45 -8.25 -3.73
CA PHE A 120 2.74 -7.65 -4.08
C PHE A 120 3.86 -8.68 -4.21
N ASP A 121 3.70 -9.89 -3.65
CA ASP A 121 4.64 -11.00 -3.75
C ASP A 121 4.43 -11.86 -5.01
N ASN A 122 4.40 -11.22 -6.19
CA ASN A 122 4.23 -11.92 -7.46
C ASN A 122 4.88 -11.17 -8.63
N GLU A 123 5.27 -11.93 -9.67
CA GLU A 123 5.92 -11.40 -10.87
C GLU A 123 5.03 -10.45 -11.68
N GLU A 124 3.71 -10.63 -11.63
CA GLU A 124 2.77 -9.74 -12.32
C GLU A 124 2.85 -8.32 -11.75
N HIS A 125 2.95 -8.19 -10.42
CA HIS A 125 3.14 -6.91 -9.75
C HIS A 125 4.49 -6.28 -10.12
N VAL A 126 5.58 -7.04 -10.12
CA VAL A 126 6.92 -6.55 -10.51
C VAL A 126 6.91 -6.04 -11.96
N ARG A 127 6.30 -6.79 -12.89
CA ARG A 127 6.16 -6.39 -14.29
C ARG A 127 5.32 -5.10 -14.44
N HIS A 128 4.26 -4.95 -13.66
CA HIS A 128 3.48 -3.71 -13.58
C HIS A 128 4.34 -2.53 -13.14
N CYS A 129 5.13 -2.69 -12.07
CA CYS A 129 6.07 -1.67 -11.59
C CYS A 129 7.06 -1.24 -12.66
N VAL A 130 7.64 -2.20 -13.40
CA VAL A 130 8.55 -1.90 -14.51
C VAL A 130 7.85 -1.04 -15.58
N GLY A 131 6.59 -1.37 -15.91
CA GLY A 131 5.77 -0.59 -16.83
C GLY A 131 5.53 0.85 -16.36
N VAL A 132 5.23 1.05 -15.08
CA VAL A 132 5.04 2.38 -14.47
C VAL A 132 6.33 3.20 -14.54
N VAL A 133 7.49 2.59 -14.24
CA VAL A 133 8.79 3.26 -14.25
C VAL A 133 9.21 3.67 -15.66
N LEU A 134 8.99 2.80 -16.66
CA LEU A 134 9.38 3.07 -18.04
C LEU A 134 8.38 3.94 -18.81
N GLY A 135 7.09 3.88 -18.45
CA GLY A 135 6.04 4.64 -19.10
C GLY A 135 5.95 6.08 -18.59
N GLU A 136 5.48 6.99 -19.43
CA GLU A 136 5.08 8.34 -19.02
C GLU A 136 3.56 8.39 -18.82
N SER A 137 3.12 8.93 -17.69
CA SER A 137 1.72 9.21 -17.39
C SER A 137 1.61 10.44 -16.51
N TRP A 138 0.53 11.19 -16.66
CA TRP A 138 0.25 12.35 -15.82
C TRP A 138 -0.15 11.94 -14.38
N GLY A 139 -0.75 10.76 -14.24
CA GLY A 139 -1.23 10.17 -12.99
C GLY A 139 -1.37 8.66 -13.10
N THR A 140 -1.72 8.03 -11.99
CA THR A 140 -2.01 6.60 -11.89
C THR A 140 -3.18 6.37 -10.95
N GLU A 141 -3.71 5.15 -10.92
CA GLU A 141 -4.81 4.76 -10.06
C GLU A 141 -4.53 3.44 -9.35
N ALA A 142 -5.17 3.24 -8.21
CA ALA A 142 -5.08 2.01 -7.44
C ALA A 142 -6.41 1.70 -6.75
N ARG A 143 -6.63 0.41 -6.47
CA ARG A 143 -7.65 -0.02 -5.51
C ARG A 143 -7.09 0.02 -4.11
N VAL A 144 -7.97 0.22 -3.13
CA VAL A 144 -7.63 -0.08 -1.75
C VAL A 144 -8.03 -1.51 -1.41
N ALA A 145 -7.06 -2.33 -1.03
CA ALA A 145 -7.27 -3.75 -0.83
C ALA A 145 -7.70 -4.09 0.60
N LEU A 146 -8.58 -5.09 0.70
CA LEU A 146 -8.78 -5.90 1.90
C LEU A 146 -8.28 -7.30 1.54
N VAL A 147 -7.23 -7.76 2.21
CA VAL A 147 -6.71 -9.09 1.97
C VAL A 147 -7.71 -10.09 2.57
N THR A 148 -8.20 -11.02 1.75
CA THR A 148 -9.16 -12.05 2.16
C THR A 148 -8.50 -13.41 2.18
#